data_AF-A8R0S9-F1
#
_entry.id   AF-A8R0S9-F1
#
_cell.length_a   1.000
_cell.length_b   1.000
_cell.length_c   1.000
_cell.angle_alpha   90.00
_cell.angle_beta   90.00
_cell.angle_gamma   90.00
#
_symmetry.space_group_name_H-M   'P 1'
#
loop_
_entity.id
_entity.type
_entity.pdbx_description
1 polymer ?
#
loop_
_entity_poly.entity_id
_entity_poly.type
_entity_poly.pdbx_seq_one_letter_code
_entity_poly.pdbx_strand_id
1 'polypeptide(L)'
;YQGVYPVKCNQDRFVVEDIVKFGSSFRFGLEAGSKPELLLAMSCLCKGSAEGLLICNGFKDAEYISLALVARKLMLNTVIVLEQEEELDLVIDLSRNMAVRPVIGLRAKLRTKHSGHFGSTSGEKGKFGLTTTQIVRVVKKLEESGMLDCLQLLHFHIGSQIPSTELLADGVGEAAQIYCELIRLGAGMKFIDIGGGLG
;
A
#
# COMPACT_ATOMS: atom_id res chain seq x y z
N TYR A 1 3.32 -14.82 5.18
CA TYR A 1 4.26 -13.68 5.14
C TYR A 1 4.85 -13.59 3.75
N GLN A 2 4.96 -12.37 3.21
CA GLN A 2 5.51 -12.08 1.88
C GLN A 2 6.32 -10.79 2.00
N GLY A 3 7.59 -10.82 1.59
CA GLY A 3 8.42 -9.62 1.59
C GLY A 3 8.08 -8.71 0.42
N VAL A 4 8.13 -7.40 0.64
CA VAL A 4 7.96 -6.38 -0.40
C VAL A 4 9.12 -5.39 -0.28
N TYR A 5 9.88 -5.21 -1.37
CA TYR A 5 11.03 -4.31 -1.36
C TYR A 5 10.63 -2.90 -1.80
N PRO A 6 10.81 -1.89 -0.95
CA PRO A 6 10.59 -0.50 -1.31
C PRO A 6 11.68 0.00 -2.25
N VAL A 7 11.35 0.23 -3.52
CA VAL A 7 12.30 0.62 -4.58
C VAL A 7 13.02 1.93 -4.24
N LYS A 8 12.39 2.80 -3.45
CA LYS A 8 13.00 4.04 -2.95
C LYS A 8 14.32 3.85 -2.18
N CYS A 9 14.56 2.65 -1.63
CA CYS A 9 15.77 2.36 -0.87
C CYS A 9 17.01 2.21 -1.77
N ASN A 10 16.85 1.66 -2.97
CA ASN A 10 17.87 1.60 -4.00
C ASN A 10 17.22 1.33 -5.37
N GLN A 11 17.20 2.34 -6.24
CA GLN A 11 16.59 2.26 -7.57
C GLN A 11 17.52 1.66 -8.64
N ASP A 12 18.73 1.21 -8.28
CA ASP A 12 19.63 0.56 -9.24
C ASP A 12 18.94 -0.70 -9.81
N ARG A 13 18.81 -0.72 -11.13
CA ARG A 13 18.09 -1.78 -11.85
C ARG A 13 18.63 -3.17 -11.50
N PHE A 14 19.95 -3.32 -11.38
CA PHE A 14 20.56 -4.63 -11.10
C PHE A 14 20.19 -5.11 -9.70
N VAL A 15 20.18 -4.20 -8.72
CA VAL A 15 19.75 -4.51 -7.35
C VAL A 15 18.28 -4.95 -7.32
N VAL A 16 17.39 -4.19 -7.97
CA VAL A 16 15.95 -4.51 -7.99
C VAL A 16 15.68 -5.82 -8.76
N GLU A 17 16.34 -6.04 -9.90
CA GLU A 17 16.23 -7.29 -10.66
C GLU A 17 16.71 -8.49 -9.84
N ASP A 18 17.82 -8.37 -9.12
CA ASP A 18 18.34 -9.45 -8.27
C ASP A 18 17.40 -9.74 -7.09
N ILE A 19 16.86 -8.71 -6.43
CA ILE A 19 15.85 -8.89 -5.36
C ILE A 19 14.65 -9.68 -5.88
N VAL A 20 14.11 -9.32 -7.04
CA VAL A 20 12.98 -10.02 -7.64
C VAL A 20 13.33 -11.45 -8.05
N LYS A 21 14.50 -11.64 -8.66
CA LYS A 21 14.97 -12.93 -9.16
C LYS A 21 15.21 -13.92 -8.01
N PHE A 22 16.03 -13.53 -7.03
CA PHE A 22 16.35 -14.38 -5.88
C PHE A 22 15.19 -14.50 -4.90
N GLY A 23 14.30 -13.50 -4.85
CA GLY A 23 13.09 -13.51 -4.05
C GLY A 23 11.91 -14.30 -4.66
N SER A 24 12.01 -14.78 -5.90
CA SER A 24 10.89 -15.37 -6.63
C SER A 24 10.24 -16.57 -5.93
N SER A 25 11.04 -17.48 -5.37
CA SER A 25 10.55 -18.64 -4.60
C SER A 25 9.80 -18.25 -3.31
N PHE A 26 10.03 -17.03 -2.81
CA PHE A 26 9.36 -16.46 -1.64
C PHE A 26 8.22 -15.51 -2.03
N ARG A 27 7.92 -15.40 -3.33
CA ARG A 27 6.93 -14.48 -3.91
C ARG A 27 7.25 -13.02 -3.59
N PHE A 28 8.53 -12.66 -3.53
CA PHE A 28 8.92 -11.32 -3.13
C PHE A 28 8.34 -10.26 -4.08
N GLY A 29 7.71 -9.23 -3.51
CA GLY A 29 7.08 -8.13 -4.23
C GLY A 29 7.94 -6.86 -4.24
N LEU A 30 7.44 -5.81 -4.91
CA LEU A 30 8.04 -4.48 -4.95
C LEU A 30 7.04 -3.42 -4.50
N GLU A 31 7.53 -2.36 -3.87
CA GLU A 31 6.77 -1.15 -3.54
C GLU A 31 7.33 0.04 -4.32
N ALA A 32 6.44 0.79 -4.95
CA ALA A 32 6.75 2.00 -5.70
C ALA A 32 6.08 3.21 -5.03
N GLY A 33 6.86 4.28 -4.80
CA GLY A 33 6.39 5.54 -4.22
C GLY A 33 6.19 6.65 -5.26
N SER A 34 6.49 6.39 -6.53
CA SER A 34 6.41 7.38 -7.62
C SER A 34 6.16 6.72 -8.98
N LYS A 35 5.76 7.51 -9.98
CA LYS A 35 5.49 7.04 -11.35
C LYS A 35 6.72 6.39 -12.02
N PRO A 36 7.95 6.95 -11.93
CA PRO A 36 9.15 6.27 -12.45
C PRO A 36 9.45 4.95 -11.72
N GLU A 37 9.29 4.91 -10.40
CA GLU A 37 9.48 3.68 -9.62
C GLU A 37 8.44 2.62 -9.98
N LEU A 38 7.19 3.01 -10.27
CA LEU A 38 6.15 2.09 -10.71
C LEU A 38 6.53 1.43 -12.05
N LEU A 39 7.02 2.20 -13.02
CA LEU A 39 7.49 1.65 -14.30
C LEU A 39 8.67 0.67 -14.11
N LEU A 40 9.64 1.03 -13.26
CA LEU A 40 10.75 0.14 -12.93
C LEU A 40 10.24 -1.15 -12.28
N ALA A 41 9.36 -1.03 -11.30
CA ALA A 41 8.81 -2.18 -10.58
C ALA A 41 8.00 -3.11 -11.49
N MET A 42 7.16 -2.55 -12.37
CA MET A 42 6.43 -3.32 -13.39
C MET A 42 7.39 -4.10 -14.29
N SER A 43 8.45 -3.45 -14.78
CA SER A 43 9.46 -4.08 -15.65
C SER A 43 10.20 -5.22 -14.96
N CYS A 44 10.63 -5.02 -13.71
CA CYS A 44 11.35 -6.02 -12.93
C CYS A 44 10.45 -7.22 -12.57
N LEU A 45 9.20 -6.96 -12.15
CA LEU A 45 8.26 -8.02 -11.74
C LEU A 45 7.85 -8.96 -12.88
N CYS A 46 7.96 -8.55 -14.15
CA CYS A 46 7.80 -9.45 -15.30
C CYS A 46 8.76 -10.65 -15.28
N LYS A 47 9.89 -10.55 -14.57
CA LYS A 47 10.87 -11.64 -14.38
C LYS A 47 10.75 -12.32 -13.00
N GLY A 48 9.77 -11.90 -12.19
CA GLY A 48 9.56 -12.35 -10.82
C GLY A 48 8.52 -13.44 -10.68
N SER A 49 8.05 -13.62 -9.46
CA SER A 49 6.91 -14.47 -9.17
C SER A 49 5.61 -13.80 -9.62
N ALA A 50 4.71 -14.56 -10.25
CA ALA A 50 3.37 -14.09 -10.61
C ALA A 50 2.51 -13.75 -9.37
N GLU A 51 2.87 -14.27 -8.19
CA GLU A 51 2.21 -13.94 -6.92
C GLU A 51 2.86 -12.74 -6.19
N GLY A 52 3.95 -12.18 -6.75
CA GLY A 52 4.65 -11.01 -6.21
C GLY A 52 3.74 -9.78 -6.17
N LEU A 53 3.59 -9.18 -5.00
CA LEU A 53 2.82 -7.95 -4.82
C LEU A 53 3.53 -6.75 -5.49
N LEU A 54 2.75 -5.87 -6.10
CA LEU A 54 3.18 -4.54 -6.50
C LEU A 54 2.39 -3.51 -5.69
N ILE A 55 3.01 -2.94 -4.67
CA ILE A 55 2.36 -1.97 -3.78
C ILE A 55 2.62 -0.55 -4.29
N CYS A 56 1.56 0.22 -4.51
CA CYS A 56 1.65 1.59 -5.01
C CYS A 56 1.34 2.60 -3.88
N ASN A 57 2.39 3.23 -3.36
CA ASN A 57 2.33 4.33 -2.40
C ASN A 57 2.72 5.66 -3.06
N GLY A 58 2.75 6.73 -2.26
CA GLY A 58 3.13 8.07 -2.68
C GLY A 58 1.95 8.88 -3.21
N PHE A 59 2.26 10.08 -3.70
CA PHE A 59 1.27 10.95 -4.33
C PHE A 59 0.87 10.40 -5.70
N LYS A 60 -0.45 10.25 -5.94
CA LYS A 60 -0.97 9.62 -7.15
C LYS A 60 -1.85 10.59 -7.94
N ASP A 61 -1.37 10.94 -9.13
CA ASP A 61 -2.18 11.63 -10.14
C ASP A 61 -2.93 10.62 -11.03
N ALA A 62 -3.71 11.13 -11.98
CA ALA A 62 -4.52 10.30 -12.89
C ALA A 62 -3.65 9.36 -13.73
N GLU A 63 -2.47 9.82 -14.15
CA GLU A 63 -1.53 9.01 -14.93
C GLU A 63 -0.93 7.88 -14.11
N TYR A 64 -0.56 8.13 -12.84
CA TYR A 64 -0.09 7.08 -11.93
C TYR A 64 -1.17 6.02 -11.76
N ILE A 65 -2.39 6.41 -11.39
CA ILE A 65 -3.50 5.46 -11.15
C ILE A 65 -3.80 4.66 -12.42
N SER A 66 -3.84 5.33 -13.58
CA SER A 66 -4.03 4.66 -14.88
C SER A 66 -2.93 3.62 -15.12
N LEU A 67 -1.66 3.95 -14.84
CA LEU A 67 -0.55 3.02 -14.98
C LEU A 67 -0.67 1.82 -14.02
N ALA A 68 -1.09 2.03 -12.77
CA ALA A 68 -1.33 0.95 -11.82
C ALA A 68 -2.49 0.03 -12.27
N LEU A 69 -3.53 0.59 -12.91
CA LEU A 69 -4.61 -0.19 -13.52
C LEU A 69 -4.15 -0.94 -14.79
N VAL A 70 -3.21 -0.38 -15.57
CA VAL A 70 -2.54 -1.10 -16.65
C VAL A 70 -1.73 -2.28 -16.08
N ALA A 71 -0.99 -2.09 -15.00
CA ALA A 71 -0.26 -3.17 -14.33
C ALA A 71 -1.19 -4.34 -13.95
N ARG A 72 -2.39 -4.03 -13.44
CA ARG A 72 -3.46 -5.02 -13.20
C ARG A 72 -3.90 -5.75 -14.47
N LYS A 73 -4.10 -5.04 -15.59
CA LYS A 73 -4.42 -5.68 -16.90
C LYS A 73 -3.31 -6.60 -17.38
N LEU A 74 -2.05 -6.29 -17.04
CA LEU A 74 -0.88 -7.13 -17.29
C LEU A 74 -0.73 -8.26 -16.27
N MET A 75 -1.76 -8.52 -15.46
CA MET A 75 -1.80 -9.60 -14.46
C MET A 75 -0.79 -9.45 -13.31
N LEU A 76 -0.20 -8.27 -13.13
CA LEU A 76 0.57 -7.97 -11.92
C LEU A 76 -0.37 -7.85 -10.71
N ASN A 77 0.05 -8.37 -9.56
CA ASN A 77 -0.71 -8.32 -8.32
C ASN A 77 -0.61 -6.94 -7.66
N THR A 78 -1.12 -5.92 -8.35
CA THR A 78 -0.99 -4.51 -8.01
C THR A 78 -2.04 -4.03 -7.03
N VAL A 79 -1.61 -3.38 -5.95
CA VAL A 79 -2.48 -2.77 -4.94
C VAL A 79 -2.25 -1.27 -4.92
N ILE A 80 -3.31 -0.48 -5.12
CA ILE A 80 -3.28 0.98 -5.04
C ILE A 80 -3.59 1.38 -3.60
N VAL A 81 -2.59 1.83 -2.85
CA VAL A 81 -2.77 2.23 -1.45
C VAL A 81 -3.18 3.70 -1.37
N LEU A 82 -4.40 3.96 -0.93
CA LEU A 82 -4.90 5.31 -0.74
C LEU A 82 -4.17 5.96 0.44
N GLU A 83 -3.55 7.11 0.16
CA GLU A 83 -2.88 7.94 1.17
C GLU A 83 -3.62 9.25 1.45
N GLN A 84 -4.55 9.62 0.56
CA GLN A 84 -5.47 10.75 0.69
C GLN A 84 -6.89 10.30 0.31
N GLU A 85 -7.91 10.91 0.90
CA GLU A 85 -9.30 10.47 0.72
C GLU A 85 -9.78 10.73 -0.72
N GLU A 86 -9.30 11.83 -1.30
CA GLU A 86 -9.64 12.32 -2.64
C GLU A 86 -9.09 11.40 -3.76
N GLU A 87 -8.08 10.58 -3.47
CA GLU A 87 -7.55 9.60 -4.43
C GLU A 87 -8.61 8.54 -4.80
N LEU A 88 -9.58 8.27 -3.91
CA LEU A 88 -10.59 7.23 -4.12
C LEU A 88 -11.49 7.52 -5.32
N ASP A 89 -11.92 8.78 -5.48
CA ASP A 89 -12.74 9.21 -6.62
C ASP A 89 -12.04 8.88 -7.94
N LEU A 90 -10.77 9.27 -8.02
CA LEU A 90 -9.95 9.07 -9.20
C LEU A 90 -9.73 7.59 -9.52
N VAL A 91 -9.53 6.76 -8.48
CA VAL A 91 -9.43 5.30 -8.64
C VAL A 91 -10.73 4.70 -9.19
N ILE A 92 -11.88 5.07 -8.63
CA ILE A 92 -13.19 4.54 -9.07
C ILE A 92 -13.48 4.95 -10.53
N ASP A 93 -13.29 6.23 -10.86
CA ASP A 93 -13.59 6.75 -12.19
C ASP A 93 -12.70 6.13 -13.26
N LEU A 94 -11.38 6.09 -13.04
CA LEU A 94 -10.44 5.48 -13.98
C LEU A 94 -10.63 3.97 -14.09
N SER A 95 -10.93 3.29 -12.97
CA SER A 95 -11.28 1.86 -12.97
C SER A 95 -12.45 1.56 -13.90
N ARG A 96 -13.54 2.33 -13.79
CA ARG A 96 -14.73 2.19 -14.64
C ARG A 96 -14.42 2.49 -16.09
N ASN A 97 -13.74 3.60 -16.36
CA ASN A 97 -13.36 4.01 -17.72
C ASN A 97 -12.46 2.98 -18.42
N MET A 98 -11.56 2.33 -17.68
CA MET A 98 -10.64 1.33 -18.22
C MET A 98 -11.19 -0.10 -18.18
N ALA A 99 -12.38 -0.30 -17.59
CA ALA A 99 -12.98 -1.60 -17.30
C ALA A 99 -12.03 -2.54 -16.53
N VAL A 100 -11.36 -2.01 -15.50
CA VAL A 100 -10.43 -2.77 -14.64
C VAL A 100 -10.93 -2.72 -13.21
N ARG A 101 -11.25 -3.88 -12.61
CA ARG A 101 -11.55 -3.94 -11.18
C ARG A 101 -10.25 -3.69 -10.38
N PRO A 102 -10.17 -2.64 -9.54
CA PRO A 102 -8.95 -2.29 -8.83
C PRO A 102 -8.77 -3.20 -7.60
N VAL A 103 -7.55 -3.28 -7.10
CA VAL A 103 -7.29 -3.73 -5.73
C VAL A 103 -6.80 -2.51 -4.96
N ILE A 104 -7.50 -2.21 -3.86
CA ILE A 104 -7.34 -0.99 -3.09
C ILE A 104 -6.77 -1.36 -1.72
N GLY A 105 -5.79 -0.58 -1.27
CA GLY A 105 -5.33 -0.54 0.11
C GLY A 105 -5.61 0.81 0.75
N LEU A 106 -5.51 0.88 2.08
CA LEU A 106 -5.59 2.13 2.84
C LEU A 106 -4.33 2.28 3.68
N ARG A 107 -3.72 3.46 3.67
CA ARG A 107 -2.70 3.80 4.68
C ARG A 107 -3.39 4.40 5.90
N ALA A 108 -3.32 3.74 7.05
CA ALA A 108 -3.87 4.27 8.30
C ALA A 108 -2.89 5.20 9.02
N LYS A 109 -3.42 6.31 9.54
CA LYS A 109 -2.74 7.14 10.54
C LYS A 109 -2.96 6.55 11.92
N LEU A 110 -1.90 5.94 12.47
CA LEU A 110 -1.91 5.43 13.84
C LEU A 110 -1.76 6.56 14.85
N ARG A 111 -2.39 6.39 16.02
CA ARG A 111 -2.21 7.24 17.21
C ARG A 111 -0.89 6.94 17.90
N THR A 112 -0.43 5.69 17.82
CA THR A 112 0.89 5.27 18.28
C THR A 112 1.98 6.10 17.57
N LYS A 113 2.76 6.88 18.33
CA LYS A 113 3.78 7.81 17.81
C LYS A 113 5.18 7.38 18.20
N HIS A 114 6.11 7.48 17.26
CA HIS A 114 7.54 7.49 17.53
C HIS A 114 7.99 8.94 17.85
N SER A 115 8.64 9.14 18.99
CA SER A 115 9.16 10.45 19.45
C SER A 115 10.57 10.78 18.95
N GLY A 116 10.93 10.33 17.74
CA GLY A 116 12.25 10.53 17.14
C GLY A 116 12.42 11.88 16.44
N HIS A 117 13.67 12.31 16.31
CA HIS A 117 14.10 13.57 15.66
C HIS A 117 13.82 13.68 14.15
N PHE A 118 13.34 12.62 13.51
CA PHE A 118 12.95 12.63 12.10
C PHE A 118 11.49 13.05 11.95
N GLY A 119 11.30 14.31 11.56
CA GLY A 119 10.02 15.01 11.54
C GLY A 119 8.83 14.28 10.90
N SER A 120 7.67 14.46 11.53
CA SER A 120 6.28 14.32 11.03
C SER A 120 6.00 13.52 9.73
N THR A 121 6.52 12.30 9.61
CA THR A 121 6.07 11.33 8.58
C THR A 121 5.05 10.32 9.13
N SER A 122 4.90 10.27 10.46
CA SER A 122 3.97 9.39 11.18
C SER A 122 3.07 10.17 12.16
N GLY A 123 1.89 9.62 12.45
CA GLY A 123 0.87 10.22 13.32
C GLY A 123 -0.12 11.15 12.59
N GLU A 124 -1.05 11.73 13.35
CA GLU A 124 -2.19 12.52 12.86
C GLU A 124 -1.80 13.70 11.92
N LYS A 125 -0.64 14.31 12.16
CA LYS A 125 -0.05 15.41 11.35
C LYS A 125 0.82 14.93 10.17
N GLY A 126 0.95 13.63 9.96
CA GLY A 126 1.69 13.08 8.82
C GLY A 126 1.07 13.51 7.49
N LYS A 127 1.91 13.76 6.48
CA LYS A 127 1.48 14.16 5.13
C LYS A 127 0.62 13.10 4.43
N PHE A 128 0.79 11.84 4.81
CA PHE A 128 0.15 10.68 4.19
C PHE A 128 -0.64 9.87 5.20
N GLY A 129 -1.69 9.22 4.72
CA GLY A 129 -2.54 8.32 5.49
C GLY A 129 -3.84 8.96 5.95
N LEU A 130 -4.79 8.09 6.24
CA LEU A 130 -6.16 8.41 6.57
C LEU A 130 -6.39 8.27 8.07
N THR A 131 -7.06 9.26 8.65
CA THR A 131 -7.63 9.16 10.00
C THR A 131 -8.78 8.14 10.02
N THR A 132 -9.16 7.65 11.20
CA THR A 132 -10.30 6.72 11.34
C THR A 132 -11.58 7.25 10.68
N THR A 133 -11.86 8.55 10.81
CA THR A 133 -13.02 9.19 10.19
C THR A 133 -12.96 9.13 8.66
N GLN A 134 -11.77 9.37 8.09
CA GLN A 134 -11.56 9.26 6.64
C GLN A 134 -11.68 7.81 6.15
N ILE A 135 -11.16 6.85 6.92
CA ILE A 135 -11.31 5.42 6.62
C ILE A 135 -12.79 5.03 6.55
N VAL A 136 -13.61 5.45 7.52
CA VAL A 136 -15.06 5.17 7.52
C VAL A 136 -15.74 5.78 6.29
N ARG A 137 -15.37 7.00 5.89
CA ARG A 137 -15.90 7.63 4.67
C ARG A 137 -15.50 6.89 3.40
N VAL A 138 -14.26 6.43 3.30
CA VAL A 138 -13.79 5.59 2.19
C VAL A 138 -14.58 4.28 2.13
N VAL A 139 -14.76 3.59 3.26
CA VAL A 139 -15.56 2.35 3.31
C VAL A 139 -16.98 2.58 2.82
N LYS A 140 -17.66 3.60 3.34
CA LYS A 140 -19.02 3.95 2.93
C LYS A 140 -19.11 4.23 1.42
N LYS A 141 -18.15 4.98 0.87
CA LYS A 141 -18.12 5.31 -0.56
C LYS A 141 -17.85 4.10 -1.45
N LEU A 142 -17.00 3.17 -0.99
CA LEU A 142 -16.77 1.90 -1.68
C LEU A 142 -18.01 1.01 -1.65
N GLU A 143 -18.73 0.98 -0.52
CA GLU A 143 -20.01 0.28 -0.38
C GLU A 143 -21.06 0.84 -1.35
N GLU A 144 -21.27 2.17 -1.34
CA GLU A 144 -22.16 2.88 -2.26
C GLU A 144 -21.82 2.64 -3.74
N SER A 145 -20.53 2.41 -4.02
CA SER A 145 -20.03 2.13 -5.38
C SER A 145 -20.04 0.65 -5.77
N GLY A 146 -20.44 -0.26 -4.87
CA GLY A 146 -20.40 -1.71 -5.10
C GLY A 146 -18.98 -2.27 -5.27
N MET A 147 -18.00 -1.66 -4.59
CA MET A 147 -16.57 -1.94 -4.69
C MET A 147 -15.91 -2.24 -3.33
N LEU A 148 -16.69 -2.56 -2.30
CA LEU A 148 -16.15 -2.83 -0.96
C LEU A 148 -15.23 -4.07 -0.92
N ASP A 149 -15.46 -5.05 -1.80
CA ASP A 149 -14.57 -6.20 -2.04
C ASP A 149 -13.20 -5.82 -2.63
N CYS A 150 -13.08 -4.64 -3.25
CA CYS A 150 -11.82 -4.14 -3.78
C CYS A 150 -10.88 -3.68 -2.66
N LEU A 151 -11.39 -3.37 -1.47
CA LEU A 151 -10.56 -3.02 -0.31
C LEU A 151 -9.96 -4.28 0.31
N GLN A 152 -8.66 -4.51 0.09
CA GLN A 152 -8.00 -5.77 0.43
C GLN A 152 -6.75 -5.62 1.32
N LEU A 153 -6.24 -4.40 1.51
CA LEU A 153 -4.98 -4.17 2.22
C LEU A 153 -5.06 -3.00 3.20
N LEU A 154 -4.60 -3.23 4.44
CA LEU A 154 -4.34 -2.17 5.41
C LEU A 154 -2.83 -1.96 5.53
N HIS A 155 -2.36 -0.78 5.15
CA HIS A 155 -0.97 -0.37 5.29
C HIS A 155 -0.83 0.58 6.48
N PHE A 156 0.28 0.49 7.20
CA PHE A 156 0.70 1.54 8.13
C PHE A 156 2.22 1.60 8.17
N HIS A 157 2.75 2.73 8.63
CA HIS A 157 4.18 2.90 8.80
C HIS A 157 4.43 3.66 10.09
N ILE A 158 5.07 2.99 11.06
CA ILE A 158 5.41 3.58 12.37
C ILE A 158 6.53 4.62 12.20
N GLY A 159 7.49 4.32 11.31
CA GLY A 159 8.66 5.15 11.02
C GLY A 159 9.86 4.28 10.68
N SER A 160 11.00 4.90 10.38
CA SER A 160 12.27 4.19 10.18
C SER A 160 13.00 4.00 11.51
N GLN A 161 13.78 2.93 11.65
CA GLN A 161 14.60 2.63 12.83
C GLN A 161 13.79 2.58 14.14
N ILE A 162 12.83 1.66 14.22
CA ILE A 162 11.97 1.50 15.39
C ILE A 162 12.83 1.08 16.60
N PRO A 163 12.87 1.85 17.70
CA PRO A 163 13.85 1.70 18.76
C PRO A 163 13.52 0.58 19.76
N SER A 164 12.28 0.08 19.75
CA SER A 164 11.83 -0.92 20.71
C SER A 164 10.69 -1.79 20.15
N THR A 165 10.63 -3.03 20.63
CA THR A 165 9.61 -4.02 20.26
C THR A 165 8.23 -3.67 20.80
N GLU A 166 8.15 -2.95 21.91
CA GLU A 166 6.88 -2.51 22.52
C GLU A 166 6.17 -1.52 21.60
N LEU A 167 6.91 -0.54 21.04
CA LEU A 167 6.33 0.43 20.11
C LEU A 167 5.80 -0.25 18.84
N LEU A 168 6.51 -1.29 18.36
CA LEU A 168 6.04 -2.12 17.25
C LEU A 168 4.77 -2.87 17.63
N ALA A 169 4.73 -3.50 18.80
CA ALA A 169 3.57 -4.24 19.28
C ALA A 169 2.33 -3.35 19.43
N ASP A 170 2.49 -2.14 19.96
CA ASP A 170 1.42 -1.15 20.09
C ASP A 170 0.86 -0.73 18.72
N GLY A 171 1.75 -0.41 17.77
CA GLY A 171 1.36 -0.01 16.42
C GLY A 171 0.65 -1.14 15.65
N VAL A 172 1.15 -2.37 15.76
CA VAL A 172 0.51 -3.56 15.18
C VAL A 172 -0.84 -3.83 15.86
N GLY A 173 -0.93 -3.68 17.18
CA GLY A 173 -2.18 -3.87 17.93
C GLY A 173 -3.27 -2.89 17.49
N GLU A 174 -2.92 -1.61 17.33
CA GLU A 174 -3.84 -0.59 16.80
C GLU A 174 -4.28 -0.91 15.36
N ALA A 175 -3.34 -1.24 14.48
CA ALA A 175 -3.65 -1.59 13.10
C ALA A 175 -4.51 -2.87 12.98
N ALA A 176 -4.27 -3.86 13.84
CA ALA A 176 -5.06 -5.09 13.88
C ALA A 176 -6.52 -4.82 14.27
N GLN A 177 -6.79 -3.87 15.18
CA GLN A 177 -8.15 -3.44 15.50
C GLN A 177 -8.84 -2.81 14.28
N ILE A 178 -8.17 -1.89 13.60
CA ILE A 178 -8.69 -1.26 12.37
C ILE A 178 -9.01 -2.33 11.31
N TYR A 179 -8.09 -3.28 11.09
CA TYR A 179 -8.27 -4.37 10.14
C TYR A 179 -9.49 -5.25 10.46
N CYS A 180 -9.67 -5.61 11.73
CA CYS A 180 -10.83 -6.38 12.19
C CYS A 180 -12.15 -5.62 11.94
N GLU A 181 -12.19 -4.31 12.21
CA GLU A 181 -13.37 -3.48 11.92
C GLU A 181 -13.66 -3.39 10.42
N LEU A 182 -12.64 -3.26 9.56
CA LEU A 182 -12.82 -3.29 8.11
C LEU A 182 -13.46 -4.60 7.63
N ILE A 183 -13.03 -5.74 8.18
CA ILE A 183 -13.65 -7.05 7.90
C ILE A 183 -15.11 -7.06 8.37
N ARG A 184 -15.40 -6.57 9.59
CA ARG A 184 -16.77 -6.51 10.13
C ARG A 184 -17.71 -5.65 9.28
N LEU A 185 -17.17 -4.58 8.69
CA LEU A 185 -17.89 -3.71 7.75
C LEU A 185 -18.07 -4.35 6.36
N GLY A 186 -17.46 -5.50 6.08
CA GLY A 186 -17.63 -6.25 4.84
C GLY A 186 -16.53 -6.05 3.79
N ALA A 187 -15.42 -5.40 4.14
CA ALA A 187 -14.29 -5.25 3.22
C ALA A 187 -13.63 -6.60 2.92
N GLY A 188 -13.16 -6.76 1.67
CA GLY A 188 -12.49 -7.96 1.17
C GLY A 188 -11.05 -8.15 1.66
N MET A 189 -10.77 -7.81 2.92
CA MET A 189 -9.41 -7.73 3.48
C MET A 189 -8.63 -9.04 3.37
N LYS A 190 -7.36 -8.93 2.96
CA LYS A 190 -6.42 -10.05 2.79
C LYS A 190 -5.05 -9.79 3.42
N PHE A 191 -4.63 -8.53 3.48
CA PHE A 191 -3.28 -8.16 3.86
C PHE A 191 -3.27 -7.09 4.95
N ILE A 192 -2.41 -7.30 5.95
CA ILE A 192 -1.85 -6.24 6.79
C ILE A 192 -0.42 -6.02 6.30
N ASP A 193 -0.11 -4.79 5.92
CA ASP A 193 1.24 -4.35 5.56
C ASP A 193 1.76 -3.42 6.67
N ILE A 194 2.76 -3.90 7.39
CA ILE A 194 3.37 -3.22 8.53
C ILE A 194 4.43 -2.18 8.12
N GLY A 195 4.69 -2.05 6.81
CA GLY A 195 5.68 -1.16 6.25
C GLY A 195 7.12 -1.53 6.62
N GLY A 196 8.04 -0.59 6.38
CA GLY A 196 9.43 -0.69 6.85
C GLY A 196 9.57 -0.28 8.31
N GLY A 197 10.81 -0.22 8.80
CA GLY A 197 11.13 0.26 10.16
C GLY A 197 11.98 -0.68 10.99
N LEU A 198 12.13 -1.94 10.54
CA LEU A 198 13.10 -2.88 11.10
C LEU A 198 14.51 -2.30 10.95
N GLY A 199 15.18 -2.12 12.09
CA GLY A 199 16.54 -1.60 12.19
C GLY A 199 17.13 -1.84 13.56
#